data_AF-A0A3N5VDX7-F1
#
_entry.id   AF-A0A3N5VDX7-F1
#
_cell.length_a   1.000
_cell.length_b   1.000
_cell.length_c   1.000
_cell.angle_alpha   90.00
_cell.angle_beta   90.00
_cell.angle_gamma   90.00
#
_symmetry.space_group_name_H-M   'P 1'
#
loop_
_entity.id
_entity.type
_entity.pdbx_description
1 polymer ?
#
loop_
_entity_poly.entity_id
_entity_poly.type
_entity_poly.pdbx_seq_one_letter_code
_entity_poly.pdbx_strand_id
1 'polypeptide(L)'
;MKAILILSALAGHALAAQPLVARIKPAELARLQQADPMIRLQSPAEGEAKVGRPAGQSIINQSTVLHDGTRWTIIPDGAVLFVPEQMKARVGAEPSGQLLGWTEFLTANRGWLTTCEVSFDQATGKESLPAERCGFWAKQDKIVVAVHQRGPISFRGNKTPNTPQP
;
A
#
# COMPACT_ATOMS: atom_id res chain seq x y z
N MET A 1 48.13 -35.95 55.55
CA MET A 1 47.35 -37.21 55.63
C MET A 1 45.92 -36.88 56.02
N LYS A 2 44.94 -37.42 55.26
CA LYS A 2 43.50 -37.56 55.56
C LYS A 2 42.73 -36.23 55.64
N ALA A 3 42.11 -35.75 54.56
CA ALA A 3 40.84 -36.19 53.95
C ALA A 3 39.67 -36.18 54.95
N ILE A 4 38.67 -35.33 54.69
CA ILE A 4 37.25 -35.68 54.55
C ILE A 4 36.54 -34.48 53.90
N LEU A 5 36.08 -34.73 52.67
CA LEU A 5 35.05 -33.97 51.95
C LEU A 5 33.70 -34.30 52.59
N ILE A 6 32.86 -33.29 52.81
CA ILE A 6 31.41 -33.49 52.80
C ILE A 6 30.80 -32.54 51.79
N LEU A 7 30.34 -33.17 50.72
CA LEU A 7 29.59 -32.65 49.60
C LEU A 7 28.12 -32.55 50.01
N SER A 8 27.52 -31.37 49.90
CA SER A 8 26.06 -31.24 49.91
C SER A 8 25.64 -30.16 48.91
N ALA A 9 25.58 -30.58 47.65
CA ALA A 9 24.75 -29.96 46.63
C ALA A 9 23.32 -30.49 46.81
N LEU A 10 22.30 -29.63 46.77
CA LEU A 10 21.01 -29.94 46.13
C LEU A 10 20.05 -28.73 46.16
N ALA A 11 19.76 -28.27 44.94
CA ALA A 11 18.44 -27.83 44.46
C ALA A 11 17.72 -26.65 45.15
N GLY A 12 18.08 -25.43 44.74
CA GLY A 12 17.11 -24.33 44.62
C GLY A 12 16.34 -24.43 43.30
N HIS A 13 15.50 -25.46 43.12
CA HIS A 13 14.56 -25.49 41.98
C HIS A 13 13.30 -24.70 42.33
N ALA A 14 13.13 -23.58 41.62
CA ALA A 14 11.88 -23.09 41.07
C ALA A 14 10.61 -23.22 41.94
N LEU A 15 10.26 -22.15 42.65
CA LEU A 15 8.84 -21.81 42.85
C LEU A 15 8.42 -20.78 41.79
N ALA A 16 8.40 -21.22 40.53
CA ALA A 16 7.51 -20.58 39.56
C ALA A 16 6.11 -21.08 39.91
N ALA A 17 5.30 -20.23 40.55
CA ALA A 17 3.87 -20.47 40.69
C ALA A 17 3.32 -20.72 39.28
N GLN A 18 2.92 -21.94 38.97
CA GLN A 18 2.27 -22.23 37.71
C GLN A 18 1.03 -21.34 37.62
N PRO A 19 0.79 -20.61 36.52
CA PRO A 19 -0.47 -19.91 36.37
C PRO A 19 -1.57 -20.97 36.48
N LEU A 20 -2.47 -20.78 37.45
CA LEU A 20 -3.72 -21.53 37.52
C LEU A 20 -4.50 -21.22 36.26
N VAL A 21 -4.20 -21.93 35.17
CA VAL A 21 -5.09 -22.00 34.01
C VAL A 21 -6.24 -22.86 34.50
N ALA A 22 -7.23 -22.22 35.13
CA ALA A 22 -8.44 -22.86 35.59
C ALA A 22 -8.98 -23.68 34.42
N ARG A 23 -8.88 -25.01 34.52
CA ARG A 23 -9.26 -25.93 33.46
C ARG A 23 -10.77 -25.78 33.29
N ILE A 24 -11.20 -25.06 32.27
CA ILE A 24 -12.62 -24.87 31.96
C ILE A 24 -13.20 -26.27 31.78
N LYS A 25 -14.19 -26.62 32.62
CA LYS A 25 -14.85 -27.92 32.54
C LYS A 25 -15.51 -28.05 31.16
N PRO A 26 -15.52 -29.25 30.52
CA PRO A 26 -16.07 -29.42 29.17
C PRO A 26 -17.50 -28.89 29.02
N ALA A 27 -18.34 -29.03 30.06
CA ALA A 27 -19.69 -28.49 30.09
C ALA A 27 -19.75 -26.96 30.05
N GLU A 28 -18.80 -26.28 30.72
CA GLU A 28 -18.72 -24.82 30.73
C GLU A 28 -18.17 -24.29 29.40
N LEU A 29 -17.23 -25.02 28.78
CA LEU A 29 -16.73 -24.69 27.45
C LEU A 29 -17.83 -24.82 26.40
N ALA A 30 -18.65 -25.89 26.46
CA ALA A 30 -19.79 -26.08 25.57
C ALA A 30 -20.81 -24.94 25.72
N ARG A 31 -21.08 -24.49 26.96
CA ARG A 31 -21.95 -23.35 27.24
C ARG A 31 -21.40 -22.04 26.64
N LEU A 32 -20.10 -21.78 26.76
CA LEU A 32 -19.46 -20.59 26.19
C LEU A 32 -19.43 -20.61 24.65
N GLN A 33 -19.35 -21.79 24.04
CA GLN A 33 -19.41 -21.96 22.58
C GLN A 33 -20.84 -21.87 22.03
N GLN A 34 -21.85 -22.27 22.82
CA GLN A 34 -23.27 -22.12 22.48
C GLN A 34 -23.77 -20.70 22.69
N ALA A 35 -23.10 -19.91 23.54
CA ALA A 35 -23.38 -18.50 23.66
C ALA A 35 -22.95 -17.80 22.36
N ASP A 36 -23.91 -17.27 21.62
CA ASP A 36 -23.64 -16.52 20.40
C ASP A 36 -22.77 -15.31 20.74
N PRO A 37 -21.49 -15.26 20.28
CA PRO A 37 -20.55 -14.22 20.65
C PRO A 37 -20.99 -12.83 20.18
N MET A 38 -21.96 -12.77 19.25
CA MET A 38 -22.50 -11.54 18.70
C MET A 38 -23.68 -10.95 19.50
N ILE A 39 -24.18 -11.62 20.55
CA ILE A 39 -25.28 -11.10 21.39
C ILE A 39 -24.95 -9.75 22.06
N ARG A 40 -23.66 -9.45 22.27
CA ARG A 40 -23.22 -8.17 22.85
C ARG A 40 -23.00 -7.06 21.83
N LEU A 41 -23.05 -7.37 20.54
CA LEU A 41 -22.99 -6.35 19.50
C LEU A 41 -24.35 -5.65 19.49
N GLN A 42 -24.37 -4.39 19.92
CA GLN A 42 -25.53 -3.56 19.75
C GLN A 42 -25.78 -3.42 18.25
N SER A 43 -26.95 -3.84 17.79
CA SER A 43 -27.42 -3.46 16.46
C SER A 43 -27.43 -1.94 16.39
N PRO A 44 -26.91 -1.32 15.31
CA PRO A 44 -26.98 0.12 15.15
C PRO A 44 -28.42 0.59 15.34
N ALA A 45 -28.62 1.69 16.10
CA ALA A 45 -29.95 2.25 16.26
C ALA A 45 -30.55 2.59 14.88
N GLU A 46 -31.88 2.50 14.72
CA GLU A 46 -32.55 2.94 13.49
C GLU A 46 -32.25 4.43 13.24
N GLY A 47 -31.26 4.70 12.38
CA GLY A 47 -30.76 6.05 12.08
C GLY A 47 -29.26 6.26 12.29
N GLU A 48 -28.54 5.35 12.93
CA GLU A 48 -27.09 5.48 13.10
C GLU A 48 -26.32 5.08 11.84
N ALA A 49 -25.57 6.08 11.33
CA ALA A 49 -24.60 6.03 10.25
C ALA A 49 -24.98 5.18 9.03
N LYS A 50 -25.92 5.67 8.21
CA LYS A 50 -25.88 5.38 6.77
C LYS A 50 -24.57 5.96 6.22
N VAL A 51 -23.50 5.18 6.23
CA VAL A 51 -22.27 5.50 5.50
C VAL A 51 -22.57 5.37 4.00
N GLY A 52 -23.33 6.33 3.48
CA GLY A 52 -23.55 6.47 2.05
C GLY A 52 -22.28 7.05 1.45
N ARG A 53 -21.63 6.30 0.56
CA ARG A 53 -20.61 6.86 -0.32
C ARG A 53 -21.22 8.11 -0.98
N PRO A 54 -20.60 9.30 -0.85
CA PRO A 54 -21.09 10.50 -1.53
C PRO A 54 -21.25 10.21 -3.02
N ALA A 55 -22.42 10.55 -3.58
CA ALA A 55 -22.70 10.28 -4.98
C ALA A 55 -21.61 10.91 -5.87
N GLY A 56 -21.02 10.11 -6.76
CA GLY A 56 -19.97 10.56 -7.70
C GLY A 56 -18.52 10.35 -7.26
N GLN A 57 -18.24 9.98 -6.00
CA GLN A 57 -16.88 9.64 -5.57
C GLN A 57 -16.53 8.19 -5.95
N SER A 58 -15.76 8.03 -7.03
CA SER A 58 -15.18 6.75 -7.43
C SER A 58 -13.66 6.88 -7.41
N ILE A 59 -12.96 5.85 -6.93
CA ILE A 59 -11.49 5.78 -6.96
C ILE A 59 -10.99 5.93 -8.40
N ILE A 60 -11.72 5.35 -9.36
CA ILE A 60 -11.41 5.44 -10.80
C ILE A 60 -11.50 6.90 -11.28
N ASN A 61 -12.48 7.67 -10.80
CA ASN A 61 -12.66 9.07 -11.20
C ASN A 61 -11.60 10.03 -10.60
N GLN A 62 -10.88 9.57 -9.57
CA GLN A 62 -9.82 10.32 -8.88
C GLN A 62 -8.42 9.78 -9.22
N SER A 63 -8.35 8.92 -10.23
CA SER A 63 -7.14 8.22 -10.64
C SER A 63 -7.00 8.30 -12.14
N THR A 64 -5.75 8.26 -12.59
CA THR A 64 -5.43 8.13 -13.99
C THR A 64 -5.39 6.65 -14.33
N VAL A 65 -6.12 6.26 -15.37
CA VAL A 65 -6.15 4.88 -15.87
C VAL A 65 -5.02 4.70 -16.89
N LEU A 66 -4.23 3.64 -16.73
CA LEU A 66 -3.30 3.15 -17.74
C LEU A 66 -3.79 1.82 -18.28
N HIS A 67 -3.70 1.61 -19.59
CA HIS A 67 -4.10 0.34 -20.19
C HIS A 67 -3.18 -0.10 -21.33
N ASP A 68 -3.16 -1.42 -21.56
CA ASP A 68 -2.48 -2.02 -22.70
C ASP A 68 -3.44 -2.45 -23.83
N GLY A 69 -4.76 -2.40 -23.55
CA GLY A 69 -5.85 -2.82 -24.44
C GLY A 69 -6.62 -4.05 -23.93
N THR A 70 -5.99 -4.90 -23.11
CA THR A 70 -6.60 -6.09 -22.50
C THR A 70 -6.61 -6.02 -20.98
N ARG A 71 -5.65 -5.28 -20.42
CA ARG A 71 -5.40 -5.11 -18.99
C ARG A 71 -5.26 -3.63 -18.69
N TRP A 72 -5.63 -3.25 -17.48
CA TRP A 72 -5.55 -1.87 -17.02
C TRP A 72 -5.13 -1.79 -15.55
N THR A 73 -4.61 -0.64 -15.16
CA THR A 73 -4.27 -0.30 -13.78
C THR A 73 -4.71 1.13 -13.49
N ILE A 74 -4.92 1.44 -12.22
CA ILE A 74 -5.08 2.80 -11.73
C ILE A 74 -3.78 3.29 -11.12
N ILE A 75 -3.48 4.56 -11.33
CA ILE A 75 -2.41 5.29 -10.65
C ILE A 75 -2.97 6.64 -10.16
N PRO A 76 -2.37 7.25 -9.13
CA PRO A 76 -2.80 8.55 -8.65
C PRO A 76 -2.76 9.60 -9.75
N ASP A 77 -3.70 10.55 -9.71
CA ASP A 77 -3.69 11.68 -10.64
C ASP A 77 -2.39 12.49 -10.51
N GLY A 78 -1.83 12.88 -11.65
CA GLY A 78 -0.54 13.57 -11.72
C GLY A 78 0.68 12.67 -11.49
N ALA A 79 0.53 11.35 -11.34
CA ALA A 79 1.68 10.44 -11.27
C ALA A 79 2.41 10.27 -12.61
N VAL A 80 1.76 10.58 -13.74
CA VAL A 80 2.40 10.50 -15.06
C VAL A 80 3.25 11.74 -15.31
N LEU A 81 4.57 11.52 -15.42
CA LEU A 81 5.55 12.58 -15.65
C LEU A 81 5.64 12.94 -17.12
N PHE A 82 5.77 11.92 -17.99
CA PHE A 82 5.96 12.08 -19.43
C PHE A 82 5.19 11.01 -20.21
N VAL A 83 4.59 11.42 -21.34
CA VAL A 83 3.87 10.56 -22.28
C VAL A 83 4.29 10.92 -23.70
N PRO A 84 4.91 9.98 -24.45
CA PRO A 84 5.16 10.18 -25.88
C PRO A 84 3.84 10.38 -26.65
N GLU A 85 3.85 11.18 -27.71
CA GLU A 85 2.65 11.51 -28.50
C GLU A 85 1.89 10.25 -28.96
N GLN A 86 2.63 9.24 -29.43
CA GLN A 86 2.10 7.97 -29.93
C GLN A 86 1.41 7.12 -28.85
N MET A 87 1.67 7.41 -27.57
CA MET A 87 1.19 6.62 -26.44
C MET A 87 0.12 7.33 -25.62
N LYS A 88 -0.30 8.54 -26.00
CA LYS A 88 -1.38 9.29 -25.32
C LYS A 88 -2.67 8.49 -25.22
N ALA A 89 -2.97 7.69 -26.24
CA ALA A 89 -4.16 6.83 -26.26
C ALA A 89 -4.20 5.79 -25.13
N ARG A 90 -3.06 5.49 -24.48
CA ARG A 90 -2.95 4.50 -23.38
C ARG A 90 -3.25 5.09 -21.99
N VAL A 91 -3.42 6.41 -21.90
CA VAL A 91 -3.56 7.16 -20.65
C VAL A 91 -4.93 7.82 -20.60
N GLY A 92 -5.70 7.58 -19.54
CA GLY A 92 -7.00 8.21 -19.31
C GLY A 92 -8.15 7.66 -20.16
N ALA A 93 -7.99 6.50 -20.80
CA ALA A 93 -9.09 5.81 -21.46
C ALA A 93 -10.03 5.14 -20.44
N GLU A 94 -11.23 4.79 -20.88
CA GLU A 94 -12.15 4.02 -20.05
C GLU A 94 -11.55 2.64 -19.69
N PRO A 95 -11.65 2.23 -18.42
CA PRO A 95 -11.11 0.96 -17.97
C PRO A 95 -11.81 -0.21 -18.67
N SER A 96 -11.06 -0.94 -19.50
CA SER A 96 -11.56 -2.09 -20.25
C SER A 96 -10.64 -3.30 -20.03
N GLY A 97 -11.25 -4.45 -19.73
CA GLY A 97 -10.55 -5.71 -19.49
C GLY A 97 -10.16 -5.94 -18.03
N GLN A 98 -9.05 -6.65 -17.81
CA GLN A 98 -8.64 -7.12 -16.48
C GLN A 98 -7.88 -6.05 -15.70
N LEU A 99 -8.35 -5.75 -14.49
CA LEU A 99 -7.61 -4.93 -13.53
C LEU A 99 -6.39 -5.70 -13.01
N LEU A 100 -5.21 -5.09 -13.10
CA LEU A 100 -3.98 -5.58 -12.49
C LEU A 100 -3.48 -4.63 -11.41
N GLY A 101 -2.75 -5.20 -10.43
CA GLY A 101 -1.97 -4.40 -9.50
C GLY A 101 -0.79 -3.73 -10.20
N TRP A 102 -0.33 -2.59 -9.67
CA TRP A 102 0.74 -1.79 -10.25
C TRP A 102 2.00 -2.59 -10.62
N THR A 103 2.49 -3.43 -9.70
CA THR A 103 3.72 -4.22 -9.91
C THR A 103 3.59 -5.22 -11.07
N GLU A 104 2.42 -5.85 -11.19
CA GLU A 104 2.12 -6.81 -12.25
C GLU A 104 1.97 -6.09 -13.60
N PHE A 105 1.22 -4.99 -13.60
CA PHE A 105 1.03 -4.16 -14.78
C PHE A 105 2.37 -3.62 -15.30
N LEU A 106 3.22 -3.09 -14.42
CA LEU A 106 4.56 -2.61 -14.75
C LEU A 106 5.42 -3.74 -15.33
N THR A 107 5.38 -4.93 -14.73
CA THR A 107 6.16 -6.08 -15.19
C THR A 107 5.72 -6.56 -16.57
N ALA A 108 4.41 -6.59 -16.83
CA ALA A 108 3.85 -6.95 -18.12
C ALA A 108 4.14 -5.92 -19.24
N ASN A 109 4.38 -4.65 -18.87
CA ASN A 109 4.44 -3.53 -19.82
C ASN A 109 5.80 -2.80 -19.86
N ARG A 110 6.89 -3.43 -19.40
CA ARG A 110 8.26 -2.82 -19.37
C ARG A 110 8.80 -2.37 -20.74
N GLY A 111 8.20 -2.85 -21.82
CA GLY A 111 8.52 -2.43 -23.18
C GLY A 111 8.27 -0.94 -23.41
N TRP A 112 7.16 -0.42 -22.88
CA TRP A 112 6.71 0.96 -23.12
C TRP A 112 6.47 1.77 -21.84
N LEU A 113 6.54 1.14 -20.66
CA LEU A 113 6.37 1.81 -19.37
C LEU A 113 7.69 1.78 -18.58
N THR A 114 8.01 2.92 -17.96
CA THR A 114 9.17 3.06 -17.07
C THR A 114 8.80 3.90 -15.83
N THR A 115 9.60 3.76 -14.78
CA THR A 115 9.40 4.44 -13.51
C THR A 115 10.52 5.43 -13.23
N CYS A 116 10.19 6.55 -12.60
CA CYS A 116 11.14 7.50 -12.06
C CYS A 116 10.95 7.60 -10.55
N GLU A 117 11.98 7.24 -9.78
CA GLU A 117 11.95 7.44 -8.33
C GLU A 117 11.98 8.95 -8.03
N VAL A 118 11.03 9.39 -7.20
CA VAL A 118 10.93 10.77 -6.74
C VAL A 118 10.93 10.80 -5.21
N SER A 119 11.58 11.82 -4.64
CA SER A 119 11.47 12.08 -3.21
C SER A 119 10.09 12.66 -2.88
N PHE A 120 9.69 12.60 -1.61
CA PHE A 120 8.44 13.22 -1.17
C PHE A 120 8.47 14.75 -1.34
N ASP A 121 9.62 15.39 -1.12
CA ASP A 121 9.79 16.83 -1.32
C ASP A 121 9.72 17.22 -2.81
N GLN A 122 10.21 16.37 -3.71
CA GLN A 122 10.02 16.54 -5.15
C GLN A 122 8.54 16.36 -5.56
N ALA A 123 7.89 15.30 -5.06
CA ALA A 123 6.48 15.01 -5.36
C ALA A 123 5.53 16.12 -4.89
N THR A 124 5.83 16.75 -3.75
CA THR A 124 5.07 17.89 -3.22
C THR A 124 5.42 19.23 -3.89
N GLY A 125 6.46 19.28 -4.72
CA GLY A 125 6.88 20.46 -5.45
C GLY A 125 7.77 21.43 -4.68
N LYS A 126 8.28 21.03 -3.50
CA LYS A 126 9.28 21.81 -2.77
C LYS A 126 10.64 21.79 -3.48
N GLU A 127 10.95 20.68 -4.13
CA GLU A 127 12.17 20.49 -4.93
C GLU A 127 11.80 20.20 -6.39
N SER A 128 12.55 20.77 -7.33
CA SER A 128 12.34 20.51 -8.77
C SER A 128 13.07 19.25 -9.22
N LEU A 129 12.53 18.57 -10.24
CA LEU A 129 13.23 17.45 -10.85
C LEU A 129 14.44 17.94 -11.67
N PRO A 130 15.57 17.21 -11.64
CA PRO A 130 16.75 17.60 -12.42
C PRO A 130 16.45 17.67 -13.92
N ALA A 131 16.91 18.75 -14.57
CA ALA A 131 16.69 19.03 -15.99
C ALA A 131 17.10 17.88 -16.91
N GLU A 132 18.22 17.24 -16.57
CA GLU A 132 18.79 16.14 -17.34
C GLU A 132 17.84 14.95 -17.43
N ARG A 133 17.08 14.66 -16.36
CA ARG A 133 16.10 13.57 -16.35
C ARG A 133 14.94 13.89 -17.30
N CYS A 134 14.44 15.12 -17.24
CA CYS A 134 13.36 15.57 -18.12
C CYS A 134 13.79 15.52 -19.60
N GLY A 135 15.02 15.94 -19.90
CA GLY A 135 15.60 15.86 -21.24
C GLY A 135 15.85 14.42 -21.72
N PHE A 136 16.10 13.48 -20.80
CA PHE A 136 16.25 12.07 -21.13
C PHE A 136 14.91 11.43 -21.51
N TRP A 137 13.81 11.76 -20.82
CA TRP A 137 12.50 11.19 -21.15
C TRP A 137 12.03 11.54 -22.54
N ALA A 138 12.32 12.76 -23.02
CA ALA A 138 12.00 13.18 -24.37
C ALA A 138 12.67 12.31 -25.46
N LYS A 139 13.77 11.62 -25.13
CA LYS A 139 14.47 10.70 -26.03
C LYS A 139 13.98 9.26 -25.90
N GLN A 140 13.12 8.98 -24.93
CA GLN A 140 12.58 7.65 -24.68
C GLN A 140 11.18 7.52 -25.27
N ASP A 141 10.95 6.45 -26.02
CA ASP A 141 9.61 6.05 -26.44
C ASP A 141 8.90 5.27 -25.34
N LYS A 142 8.90 5.83 -24.11
CA LYS A 142 8.27 5.21 -22.94
C LYS A 142 7.49 6.22 -22.12
N ILE A 143 6.37 5.76 -21.56
CA ILE A 143 5.63 6.49 -20.53
C ILE A 143 6.42 6.43 -19.23
N VAL A 144 6.58 7.59 -18.58
CA VAL A 144 7.32 7.71 -17.32
C VAL A 144 6.34 8.00 -16.19
N VAL A 145 6.34 7.13 -15.18
CA VAL A 145 5.49 7.27 -13.99
C VAL A 145 6.37 7.59 -12.77
N ALA A 146 5.96 8.58 -11.99
CA ALA A 146 6.56 8.91 -10.71
C ALA A 146 6.25 7.80 -9.68
N VAL A 147 7.30 7.29 -9.05
CA VAL A 147 7.19 6.29 -7.98
C VAL A 147 7.95 6.73 -6.74
N HIS A 148 7.45 6.33 -5.59
CA HIS A 148 8.12 6.43 -4.31
C HIS A 148 8.02 5.07 -3.61
N GLN A 149 9.15 4.49 -3.21
CA GLN A 149 9.19 3.18 -2.55
C GLN A 149 8.46 2.09 -3.35
N ARG A 150 8.67 2.06 -4.67
CA ARG A 150 8.06 1.10 -5.62
C ARG A 150 6.56 1.29 -5.91
N GLY A 151 5.89 2.22 -5.24
CA GLY A 151 4.49 2.57 -5.49
C GLY A 151 4.35 3.87 -6.30
N PRO A 152 3.32 4.00 -7.15
CA PRO A 152 3.08 5.22 -7.91
C PRO A 152 2.63 6.35 -6.96
N ILE A 153 3.13 7.56 -7.18
CA ILE A 153 2.83 8.75 -6.35
C ILE A 153 2.46 9.93 -7.24
N SER A 154 1.49 10.74 -6.80
CA SER A 154 1.17 12.01 -7.47
C SER A 154 2.37 12.95 -7.44
N PHE A 155 2.73 13.50 -8.59
CA PHE A 155 3.76 14.52 -8.70
C PHE A 155 3.10 15.88 -9.00
N ARG A 156 3.20 16.81 -8.06
CA ARG A 156 2.70 18.19 -8.18
C ARG A 156 3.80 19.22 -8.40
N GLY A 157 5.06 18.79 -8.41
CA GLY A 157 6.19 19.68 -8.65
C GLY A 157 6.27 20.19 -10.09
N ASN A 158 7.12 21.19 -10.29
CA ASN A 158 7.42 21.68 -11.63
C ASN A 158 8.19 20.61 -12.41
N LYS A 159 7.65 20.25 -13.58
CA LYS A 159 8.30 19.30 -14.52
C LYS A 159 9.51 19.93 -15.23
N THR A 160 9.66 21.25 -15.13
CA THR A 160 10.78 22.02 -15.66
C THR A 160 11.66 22.58 -14.52
N PRO A 161 12.98 22.67 -14.72
CA PRO A 161 13.85 23.36 -13.77
C PRO A 161 13.49 24.86 -13.81
N ASN A 162 13.10 25.41 -12.66
CA ASN A 162 12.95 26.85 -12.35
C ASN A 162 12.85 27.78 -13.56
N THR A 163 11.62 27.96 -14.06
CA THR A 163 11.19 29.29 -14.53
C THR A 163 10.33 29.88 -13.41
N PRO A 164 10.66 31.07 -12.87
CA PRO A 164 9.80 31.73 -11.90
C PRO A 164 8.41 31.91 -12.53
N GLN A 165 7.36 31.44 -11.85
CA GLN A 165 6.00 31.79 -12.25
C GLN A 165 5.81 33.31 -12.04
N PRO A 166 5.14 34.01 -12.99
CA PRO A 166 4.86 35.44 -12.87
C PRO A 166 3.93 35.77 -11.70
#